data_AF-A0A5E6YA90-F1
#
_entry.id   AF-A0A5E6YA90-F1
#
_cell.length_a   1.000
_cell.length_b   1.000
_cell.length_c   1.000
_cell.angle_alpha   90.00
_cell.angle_beta   90.00
_cell.angle_gamma   90.00
#
_symmetry.space_group_name_H-M   'P 1'
#
loop_
_entity.id
_entity.type
_entity.pdbx_description
1 polymer ?
#
loop_
_entity_poly.entity_id
_entity_poly.type
_entity_poly.pdbx_seq_one_letter_code
_entity_poly.pdbx_strand_id
1 'polypeptide(L)'
;MNARSGFAIDPFSSMNMPDQVLAGLYKRLDAIEQATDTQQIYLATEKAESFVEALEAVNALRQADIFRIYQVIEAVAQARTMALMP
;
A
#
# COMPACT_ATOMS: atom_id res chain seq x y z
N MET A 1 8.28 -13.85 11.75
CA MET A 1 7.45 -12.62 11.70
C MET A 1 8.40 -11.45 11.61
N ASN A 2 8.70 -10.99 10.39
CA ASN A 2 9.56 -9.82 10.18
C ASN A 2 8.65 -8.59 10.16
N ALA A 3 8.83 -7.69 11.13
CA ALA A 3 8.22 -6.38 11.10
C ALA A 3 8.74 -5.63 9.87
N ARG A 4 7.83 -5.21 8.98
CA ARG A 4 8.17 -4.34 7.85
C ARG A 4 8.68 -3.01 8.41
N SER A 5 9.84 -2.59 7.92
CA SER A 5 10.53 -1.34 8.26
C SER A 5 9.68 -0.14 7.83
N GLY A 6 8.71 0.24 8.67
CA GLY A 6 7.80 1.35 8.45
C GLY A 6 6.57 1.32 9.37
N PHE A 7 6.09 0.13 9.75
CA PHE A 7 4.96 -0.02 10.66
C PHE A 7 5.26 -0.98 11.82
N ALA A 8 5.09 -0.50 13.05
CA ALA A 8 5.22 -1.33 14.26
C ALA A 8 4.11 -2.40 14.38
N ILE A 9 3.00 -2.22 13.65
CA ILE A 9 1.85 -3.11 13.57
C ILE A 9 1.49 -3.24 12.09
N ASP A 10 1.26 -4.47 11.62
CA ASP A 10 0.81 -4.70 10.25
C ASP A 10 -0.48 -3.89 9.94
N PRO A 11 -0.45 -2.96 8.97
CA PRO A 11 -1.55 -2.02 8.73
C PRO A 11 -2.87 -2.70 8.31
N PHE A 12 -2.79 -3.94 7.81
CA PHE A 12 -3.92 -4.73 7.33
C PHE A 12 -4.39 -5.81 8.31
N SER A 13 -3.76 -5.97 9.47
CA SER A 13 -4.01 -7.08 10.39
C SER A 13 -5.44 -7.13 10.96
N SER A 14 -6.17 -6.02 10.91
CA SER A 14 -7.57 -5.92 11.37
C SER A 14 -8.60 -6.05 10.24
N MET A 15 -8.17 -6.24 8.99
CA MET A 15 -9.05 -6.35 7.83
C MET A 15 -9.32 -7.81 7.49
N ASN A 16 -10.56 -8.14 7.17
CA ASN A 16 -10.89 -9.46 6.63
C ASN A 16 -10.85 -9.38 5.10
N MET A 17 -9.80 -9.93 4.49
CA MET A 17 -9.63 -9.95 3.04
C MET A 17 -9.02 -11.27 2.58
N PRO A 18 -9.23 -11.69 1.32
CA PRO A 18 -8.59 -12.88 0.78
C PRO A 18 -7.06 -12.77 0.80
N ASP A 19 -6.35 -13.87 1.10
CA ASP A 19 -4.88 -13.89 1.16
C ASP A 19 -4.21 -13.40 -0.13
N GLN A 20 -4.83 -13.65 -1.29
CA GLN A 20 -4.35 -13.20 -2.59
C GLN A 20 -4.41 -11.67 -2.72
N VAL A 21 -5.45 -11.04 -2.16
CA VAL A 21 -5.60 -9.59 -2.13
C VAL A 21 -4.54 -9.00 -1.19
N LEU A 22 -4.37 -9.60 -0.01
CA LEU A 22 -3.37 -9.18 0.96
C LEU A 22 -1.95 -9.25 0.40
N ALA A 23 -1.59 -10.37 -0.23
CA ALA A 23 -0.30 -10.54 -0.90
C ALA A 23 -0.10 -9.53 -2.04
N GLY A 24 -1.16 -9.24 -2.80
CA GLY A 24 -1.16 -8.21 -3.83
C GLY A 24 -0.87 -6.82 -3.27
N LEU A 25 -1.57 -6.41 -2.22
CA LEU A 25 -1.37 -5.12 -1.55
C LEU A 25 0.06 -4.99 -1.04
N TYR A 26 0.55 -6.01 -0.36
CA TYR A 26 1.93 -6.02 0.13
C TYR A 26 2.98 -5.87 -0.96
N LYS A 27 2.80 -6.56 -2.10
CA LYS A 27 3.69 -6.38 -3.24
C LYS A 27 3.70 -4.95 -3.76
N ARG A 28 2.56 -4.24 -3.70
CA ARG A 28 2.47 -2.83 -4.10
C ARG A 28 3.17 -1.92 -3.09
N LEU A 29 2.95 -2.14 -1.79
CA LEU A 29 3.65 -1.38 -0.75
C LEU A 29 5.16 -1.56 -0.82
N ASP A 30 5.63 -2.80 -0.97
CA ASP A 30 7.07 -3.10 -1.08
C ASP A 30 7.70 -2.38 -2.30
N ALA A 31 6.95 -2.21 -3.40
CA ALA A 31 7.43 -1.47 -4.57
C ALA A 31 7.57 0.04 -4.30
N ILE A 32 6.68 0.62 -3.49
CA ILE A 32 6.80 2.02 -3.06
C ILE A 32 8.00 2.17 -2.12
N GLU A 33 8.13 1.28 -1.13
CA GLU A 33 9.24 1.31 -0.16
C GLU A 33 10.62 1.19 -0.82
N GLN A 34 10.72 0.43 -1.93
CA GLN A 34 11.97 0.20 -2.65
C GLN A 34 12.29 1.27 -3.71
N ALA A 35 11.37 2.18 -4.01
CA ALA A 35 11.56 3.23 -5.01
C ALA A 35 12.78 4.11 -4.69
N THR A 36 13.66 4.38 -5.66
CA THR A 36 14.92 5.10 -5.42
C THR A 36 14.85 6.60 -5.67
N ASP A 37 13.77 7.08 -6.26
CA ASP A 37 13.55 8.48 -6.62
C ASP A 37 12.04 8.81 -6.59
N THR A 38 11.70 10.10 -6.61
CA THR A 38 10.32 10.57 -6.52
C THR A 38 9.45 10.14 -7.69
N GLN A 39 10.03 9.95 -8.88
CA GLN A 39 9.28 9.48 -10.06
C GLN A 39 8.89 8.00 -9.89
N GLN A 40 9.79 7.17 -9.37
CA GLN A 40 9.49 5.78 -9.04
C GLN A 40 8.44 5.66 -7.94
N ILE A 41 8.49 6.53 -6.92
CA ILE A 41 7.44 6.58 -5.89
C ILE A 41 6.09 6.84 -6.56
N TYR A 42 5.99 7.90 -7.37
CA TYR A 42 4.75 8.27 -8.05
C TYR A 42 4.17 7.10 -8.87
N LEU A 43 4.99 6.47 -9.71
CA LEU A 43 4.57 5.33 -10.54
C LEU A 43 4.19 4.09 -9.73
N ALA A 44 4.86 3.85 -8.60
CA ALA A 44 4.53 2.74 -7.71
C ALA A 44 3.20 2.99 -6.97
N THR A 45 2.97 4.24 -6.53
CA THR A 45 1.72 4.69 -5.92
C THR A 45 0.55 4.56 -6.90
N GLU A 46 0.66 5.07 -8.13
CA GLU A 46 -0.39 4.93 -9.16
C GLU A 46 -0.75 3.45 -9.38
N LYS A 47 0.25 2.57 -9.47
CA LYS A 47 0.02 1.11 -9.63
C LYS A 47 -0.62 0.47 -8.40
N ALA A 48 -0.36 1.00 -7.21
CA ALA A 48 -1.00 0.55 -5.98
C ALA A 48 -2.47 0.98 -5.96
N GLU A 49 -2.73 2.25 -6.28
CA GLU A 49 -4.08 2.83 -6.35
C GLU A 49 -4.94 2.14 -7.41
N SER A 50 -4.45 1.96 -8.65
CA SER A 50 -5.19 1.22 -9.68
C SER A 50 -5.49 -0.22 -9.30
N PHE A 51 -4.65 -0.85 -8.46
CA PHE A 51 -4.96 -2.18 -7.93
C PHE A 51 -6.14 -2.12 -6.93
N VAL A 52 -6.20 -1.09 -6.08
CA VAL A 52 -7.32 -0.87 -5.16
C VAL A 52 -8.61 -0.52 -5.91
N GLU A 53 -8.54 0.32 -6.94
CA GLU A 53 -9.66 0.62 -7.83
C GLU A 53 -10.25 -0.66 -8.46
N ALA A 54 -9.38 -1.59 -8.89
CA ALA A 54 -9.82 -2.87 -9.43
C ALA A 54 -10.54 -3.75 -8.37
N LEU A 55 -10.08 -3.72 -7.10
CA LEU A 55 -10.74 -4.41 -5.99
C LEU A 55 -12.10 -3.80 -5.67
N GLU A 56 -12.21 -2.48 -5.74
CA GLU A 56 -13.46 -1.75 -5.56
C GLU A 56 -14.46 -2.09 -6.69
N ALA A 57 -14.01 -2.10 -7.94
CA ALA A 57 -14.84 -2.40 -9.11
C ALA A 57 -15.48 -3.81 -9.05
N VAL A 58 -14.79 -4.78 -8.43
CA VAL A 58 -15.31 -6.14 -8.25
C VAL A 58 -16.00 -6.35 -6.90
N ASN A 59 -16.21 -5.29 -6.11
CA ASN A 59 -16.77 -5.33 -4.76
C ASN A 59 -16.08 -6.38 -3.85
N ALA A 60 -14.76 -6.52 -3.98
CA ALA A 60 -13.99 -7.52 -3.22
C ALA A 60 -13.92 -7.20 -1.72
N LEU A 61 -14.07 -5.92 -1.34
CA LEU A 61 -13.88 -5.42 0.03
C LEU A 61 -14.98 -4.41 0.40
N ARG A 62 -15.16 -4.19 1.70
CA ARG A 62 -16.04 -3.11 2.19
C ARG A 62 -15.39 -1.75 1.90
N GLN A 63 -16.20 -0.72 1.65
CA GLN A 63 -15.68 0.63 1.39
C GLN A 63 -14.78 1.17 2.51
N ALA A 64 -15.07 0.87 3.77
CA ALA A 64 -14.22 1.28 4.89
C ALA A 64 -12.82 0.65 4.82
N ASP A 65 -12.72 -0.61 4.35
CA ASP A 65 -11.44 -1.28 4.18
C ASP A 65 -10.69 -0.69 2.98
N ILE A 66 -11.39 -0.41 1.86
CA ILE A 66 -10.82 0.29 0.68
C ILE A 66 -10.23 1.64 1.06
N PHE A 67 -11.00 2.48 1.77
CA PHE A 67 -10.53 3.79 2.22
C PHE A 67 -9.25 3.67 3.08
N ARG A 68 -9.23 2.72 4.00
CA ARG A 68 -8.05 2.50 4.84
C ARG A 68 -6.85 1.99 4.04
N ILE A 69 -7.05 1.21 2.98
CA ILE A 69 -5.95 0.80 2.09
C ILE A 69 -5.34 2.02 1.39
N TYR A 70 -6.15 2.94 0.86
CA TYR A 70 -5.63 4.19 0.27
C TYR A 70 -4.81 5.00 1.27
N GLN A 71 -5.29 5.13 2.52
CA GLN A 71 -4.52 5.83 3.57
C GLN A 71 -3.16 5.18 3.85
N VAL A 72 -3.08 3.85 3.79
CA VAL A 72 -1.81 3.12 3.98
C VAL A 72 -0.87 3.36 2.79
N ILE A 73 -1.38 3.32 1.56
CA ILE A 73 -0.61 3.62 0.35
C ILE A 73 -0.02 5.04 0.44
N GLU A 74 -0.86 6.02 0.77
CA GLU A 74 -0.44 7.41 0.93
C GLU A 74 0.63 7.56 2.02
N ALA A 75 0.43 6.96 3.19
CA ALA A 75 1.38 7.01 4.29
C ALA A 75 2.75 6.42 3.90
N VAL A 76 2.77 5.29 3.17
CA VAL A 76 4.02 4.67 2.69
C VAL A 76 4.70 5.55 1.64
N ALA A 77 3.94 6.12 0.71
CA ALA A 77 4.48 7.03 -0.30
C ALA A 77 5.07 8.30 0.32
N GLN A 78 4.39 8.89 1.30
CA GLN A 78 4.87 10.04 2.06
C GLN A 78 6.15 9.70 2.85
N ALA A 79 6.14 8.60 3.60
CA ALA A 79 7.30 8.16 4.37
C ALA A 79 8.52 7.93 3.46
N ARG A 80 8.32 7.30 2.30
CA ARG A 80 9.41 7.09 1.34
C ARG A 80 9.90 8.40 0.74
N THR A 81 8.98 9.31 0.40
CA THR A 81 9.34 10.64 -0.13
C THR A 81 10.19 11.42 0.87
N MET A 82 9.80 11.43 2.14
CA MET A 82 10.59 12.05 3.21
C MET A 82 11.97 11.41 3.37
N ALA A 83 12.07 10.08 3.22
CA ALA A 83 13.35 9.38 3.30
C ALA A 83 14.30 9.65 2.12
N LEU A 84 13.80 10.18 1.00
CA LEU A 84 14.59 10.58 -0.17
C LEU A 84 14.91 12.08 -0.19
N MET A 85 14.38 12.86 0.75
CA MET A 85 14.75 14.27 0.90
C MET A 85 16.14 14.39 1.55
N PRO A 86 17.00 15.29 1.06
CA PRO A 86 18.36 15.50 1.59
C PRO A 86 18.39 16.18 2.96
#